data_AF-A0A6M7XSC7-F1
#
_entry.id   AF-A0A6M7XSC7-F1
#
_cell.length_a   1.000
_cell.length_b   1.000
_cell.length_c   1.000
_cell.angle_alpha   90.00
_cell.angle_beta   90.00
_cell.angle_gamma   90.00
#
_symmetry.space_group_name_H-M   'P 1'
#
loop_
_entity.id
_entity.type
_entity.pdbx_description
1 polymer ?
#
loop_
_entity_poly.entity_id
_entity_poly.type
_entity_poly.pdbx_seq_one_letter_code
_entity_poly.pdbx_strand_id
1 'polypeptide(L)'
;MRLRSAPLGVVITLSLLVVAIALTATVRSFAAPSGVPAWLQAHVGDSDGQISQVVLERARALYLKNVAQGAVRNPCYFAMDATRPGDLGNGVLGRRYYVVCEASQSFRAIASGHGAGKNLKGTVDFSNGRRCSKNFGNAMDSELTAGGAYMTRETKTSFKGFYRTGAKQDAAFLRTFIQFDGQGEAANARQRVIGGHAAQVLRAMCMRKSPNSSYADHDGLVPFGKLVDYAGGRSNGCTSWSPADAQQIISMVKDNPTTLYIYPESHDIAAVAQAAKNHSLAGTNLYWNASCLKEIGAPKFWPRKSLEPMIAQYKKDHPAAPAQPLPMCKEP
;
A
#
# COMPACT_ATOMS: atom_id res chain seq x y z
N MET A 1 19.10 -73.27 -37.43
CA MET A 1 19.61 -72.11 -38.18
C MET A 1 18.63 -70.94 -37.96
N ARG A 2 19.04 -69.98 -37.12
CA ARG A 2 18.64 -68.57 -37.00
C ARG A 2 17.15 -68.18 -37.02
N LEU A 3 16.58 -68.05 -35.81
CA LEU A 3 15.53 -67.06 -35.49
C LEU A 3 16.05 -65.65 -35.81
N ARG A 4 15.28 -64.85 -36.54
CA ARG A 4 15.55 -63.41 -36.75
C ARG A 4 14.57 -62.59 -35.93
N SER A 5 15.10 -62.02 -34.85
CA SER A 5 14.48 -61.00 -34.01
C SER A 5 14.41 -59.68 -34.79
N ALA A 6 13.22 -59.07 -34.87
CA ALA A 6 13.06 -57.70 -35.35
C ALA A 6 13.45 -56.71 -34.21
N PRO A 7 14.14 -55.60 -34.50
CA PRO A 7 14.64 -54.71 -33.47
C PRO A 7 13.51 -53.81 -32.93
N LEU A 8 13.12 -54.04 -31.67
CA LEU A 8 12.49 -53.03 -30.80
C LEU A 8 13.52 -51.92 -30.51
N GLY A 9 13.85 -51.10 -31.51
CA GLY A 9 14.84 -50.02 -31.39
C GLY A 9 14.39 -48.70 -31.99
N VAL A 10 13.31 -48.68 -32.76
CA VAL A 10 12.87 -47.49 -33.53
C VAL A 10 11.60 -46.84 -32.99
N VAL A 11 10.86 -47.53 -32.11
CA VAL A 11 9.58 -47.00 -31.56
C VAL A 11 9.79 -46.13 -30.30
N ILE A 12 10.94 -46.26 -29.63
CA ILE A 12 11.22 -45.51 -28.39
C ILE A 12 11.83 -44.13 -28.67
N THR A 13 12.48 -43.93 -29.82
CA THR A 13 13.10 -42.63 -30.17
C THR A 13 12.12 -41.61 -30.75
N LEU A 14 11.02 -42.05 -31.39
CA LEU A 14 9.98 -41.13 -31.88
C LEU A 14 9.03 -40.62 -30.77
N SER A 15 8.90 -41.37 -29.68
CA SER A 15 8.00 -41.02 -28.56
C SER A 15 8.62 -40.00 -27.60
N LEU A 16 9.95 -39.89 -27.58
CA LEU A 16 10.69 -38.89 -26.80
C LEU A 16 10.83 -37.53 -27.52
N LEU A 17 10.59 -37.47 -28.83
CA LEU A 17 10.62 -36.20 -29.57
C LEU A 17 9.30 -35.40 -29.47
N VAL A 18 8.17 -36.07 -29.20
CA VAL A 18 6.86 -35.39 -29.09
C VAL A 18 6.63 -34.79 -27.70
N VAL A 19 7.29 -35.31 -26.65
CA VAL A 19 7.22 -34.74 -25.28
C VAL A 19 8.18 -33.55 -25.10
N ALA A 20 9.22 -33.42 -25.94
CA ALA A 20 10.15 -32.29 -25.88
C ALA A 20 9.64 -31.00 -26.56
N ILE A 21 8.62 -31.08 -27.42
CA ILE A 21 8.08 -29.91 -28.16
C ILE A 21 6.97 -29.18 -27.35
N ALA A 22 6.45 -29.79 -26.29
CA ALA A 22 5.44 -29.16 -25.42
C ALA A 22 6.03 -28.21 -24.35
N LEU A 23 7.35 -28.15 -24.18
CA LEU A 23 8.02 -27.26 -23.20
C LEU A 23 8.69 -26.03 -23.81
N THR A 24 8.59 -25.80 -25.12
CA THR A 24 8.98 -24.54 -25.76
C THR A 24 7.79 -23.63 -26.02
N ALA A 25 6.80 -23.64 -25.12
CA ALA A 25 5.88 -22.52 -24.98
C ALA A 25 6.72 -21.31 -24.55
N THR A 26 7.26 -20.63 -25.56
CA THR A 26 7.82 -19.30 -25.43
C THR A 26 6.83 -18.49 -24.63
N VAL A 27 7.25 -18.09 -23.43
CA VAL A 27 6.60 -16.98 -22.72
C VAL A 27 6.69 -15.83 -23.70
N ARG A 28 5.62 -15.61 -24.47
CA ARG A 28 5.49 -14.41 -25.29
C ARG A 28 5.55 -13.28 -24.26
N SER A 29 6.70 -12.61 -24.21
CA SER A 29 6.77 -11.28 -23.64
C SER A 29 5.70 -10.49 -24.36
N PHE A 30 4.60 -10.19 -23.66
CA PHE A 30 3.68 -9.19 -24.11
C PHE A 30 4.50 -7.91 -24.20
N ALA A 31 4.88 -7.53 -25.42
CA ALA A 31 5.38 -6.19 -25.66
C ALA A 31 4.28 -5.26 -25.17
N ALA A 32 4.54 -4.59 -24.03
CA ALA A 32 3.66 -3.57 -23.53
C ALA A 32 3.46 -2.52 -24.64
N PRO A 33 2.25 -1.98 -24.82
CA PRO A 33 2.02 -0.96 -25.82
C PRO A 33 3.06 0.16 -25.67
N SER A 34 3.73 0.42 -26.79
CA SER A 34 4.88 1.28 -26.98
C SER A 34 4.74 2.64 -26.30
N GLY A 35 5.64 2.92 -25.35
CA GLY A 35 5.88 4.25 -24.77
C GLY A 35 4.85 4.74 -23.76
N VAL A 36 5.33 5.55 -22.81
CA VAL A 36 4.46 6.43 -22.01
C VAL A 36 3.83 7.45 -22.97
N PRO A 37 2.50 7.68 -22.95
CA PRO A 37 1.86 8.67 -23.82
C PRO A 37 2.47 10.07 -23.65
N ALA A 38 2.59 10.83 -24.74
CA ALA A 38 3.26 12.14 -24.74
C ALA A 38 2.72 13.12 -23.69
N TRP A 39 1.39 13.16 -23.48
CA TRP A 39 0.76 14.00 -22.47
C TRP A 39 1.21 13.61 -21.04
N LEU A 40 1.44 12.32 -20.80
CA LEU A 40 1.83 11.79 -19.50
C LEU A 40 3.33 11.97 -19.24
N GLN A 41 4.14 12.06 -20.30
CA GLN A 41 5.58 12.28 -20.22
C GLN A 41 5.94 13.56 -19.44
N ALA A 42 5.11 14.61 -19.53
CA ALA A 42 5.30 15.86 -18.78
C ALA A 42 5.21 15.68 -17.25
N HIS A 43 4.58 14.60 -16.79
CA HIS A 43 4.44 14.26 -15.37
C HIS A 43 5.50 13.27 -14.88
N VAL A 44 6.35 12.75 -15.77
CA VAL A 44 7.40 11.79 -15.41
C VAL A 44 8.61 12.52 -14.86
N GLY A 45 9.08 12.09 -13.70
CA GLY A 45 10.30 12.61 -13.08
C GLY A 45 10.38 12.34 -11.57
N ASP A 46 11.47 12.79 -10.97
CA ASP A 46 11.80 12.53 -9.56
C ASP A 46 11.51 13.70 -8.62
N SER A 47 10.96 14.79 -9.14
CA SER A 47 10.54 15.95 -8.35
C SER A 47 9.19 15.73 -7.66
N ASP A 48 8.89 16.56 -6.66
CA ASP A 48 7.57 16.55 -6.03
C ASP A 48 6.46 16.82 -7.05
N GLY A 49 5.39 16.02 -7.00
CA GLY A 49 4.29 16.09 -7.96
C GLY A 49 4.53 15.35 -9.29
N GLN A 50 5.73 14.80 -9.51
CA GLN A 50 6.03 13.93 -10.65
C GLN A 50 6.07 12.46 -10.23
N ILE A 51 5.78 11.55 -11.16
CA ILE A 51 5.87 10.10 -10.96
C ILE A 51 7.17 9.58 -11.58
N SER A 52 7.94 8.74 -10.87
CA SER A 52 9.14 8.15 -11.49
C SER A 52 8.75 7.17 -12.59
N GLN A 53 9.62 7.03 -13.57
CA GLN A 53 9.37 6.16 -14.73
C GLN A 53 9.02 4.73 -14.31
N VAL A 54 9.80 4.12 -13.42
CA VAL A 54 9.58 2.74 -12.96
C VAL A 54 8.24 2.57 -12.23
N VAL A 55 7.82 3.56 -11.44
CA VAL A 55 6.55 3.50 -10.71
C VAL A 55 5.39 3.61 -11.70
N LEU A 56 5.48 4.52 -12.67
CA LEU A 56 4.47 4.67 -13.71
C LEU A 56 4.34 3.40 -14.57
N GLU A 57 5.46 2.88 -15.07
CA GLU A 57 5.48 1.71 -15.93
C GLU A 57 4.85 0.49 -15.26
N ARG A 58 5.20 0.23 -13.99
CA ARG A 58 4.64 -0.91 -13.25
C ARG A 58 3.16 -0.72 -12.91
N ALA A 59 2.75 0.48 -12.53
CA ALA A 59 1.34 0.79 -12.30
C ALA A 59 0.49 0.64 -13.56
N ARG A 60 0.99 1.16 -14.69
CA ARG A 60 0.34 1.06 -15.99
C ARG A 60 0.28 -0.37 -16.50
N ALA A 61 1.37 -1.12 -16.39
CA ALA A 61 1.41 -2.54 -16.76
C ALA A 61 0.41 -3.36 -15.94
N LEU A 62 0.33 -3.13 -14.63
CA LEU A 62 -0.67 -3.76 -13.77
C LEU A 62 -2.09 -3.42 -14.22
N TYR A 63 -2.38 -2.15 -14.50
CA TYR A 63 -3.69 -1.69 -14.95
C TYR A 63 -4.08 -2.35 -16.28
N LEU A 64 -3.25 -2.22 -17.31
CA LEU A 64 -3.52 -2.77 -18.64
C LEU A 64 -3.71 -4.29 -18.62
N LYS A 65 -2.94 -5.00 -17.80
CA LYS A 65 -3.13 -6.44 -17.58
C LYS A 65 -4.52 -6.74 -17.03
N ASN A 66 -4.98 -6.00 -16.01
CA ASN A 66 -6.29 -6.23 -15.39
C ASN A 66 -7.45 -5.80 -16.31
N VAL A 67 -7.27 -4.75 -17.12
CA VAL A 67 -8.24 -4.36 -18.16
C VAL A 67 -8.36 -5.46 -19.21
N ALA A 68 -7.24 -5.98 -19.72
CA ALA A 68 -7.25 -7.06 -20.71
C ALA A 68 -7.90 -8.35 -20.18
N GLN A 69 -7.83 -8.59 -18.87
CA GLN A 69 -8.48 -9.71 -18.19
C GLN A 69 -9.95 -9.44 -17.83
N GLY A 70 -10.48 -8.24 -18.11
CA GLY A 70 -11.84 -7.83 -17.73
C GLY A 70 -12.05 -7.62 -16.22
N ALA A 71 -10.98 -7.65 -15.43
CA ALA A 71 -11.01 -7.51 -13.97
C ALA A 71 -11.22 -6.05 -13.52
N VAL A 72 -10.89 -5.08 -14.37
CA VAL A 72 -11.05 -3.65 -14.11
C VAL A 72 -11.71 -2.97 -15.32
N ARG A 73 -12.71 -2.12 -15.02
CA ARG A 73 -13.39 -1.24 -16.00
C ARG A 73 -13.24 0.23 -15.67
N ASN A 74 -12.69 0.56 -14.51
CA ASN A 74 -12.43 1.93 -14.10
C ASN A 74 -11.45 2.60 -15.10
N PRO A 75 -11.72 3.82 -15.58
CA PRO A 75 -10.85 4.51 -16.54
C PRO A 75 -9.54 5.04 -15.94
N CYS A 76 -9.42 4.99 -14.61
CA CYS A 76 -8.28 5.48 -13.85
C CYS A 76 -7.56 4.32 -13.16
N TYR A 77 -6.25 4.43 -12.97
CA TYR A 77 -5.45 3.57 -12.11
C TYR A 77 -4.60 4.38 -11.16
N PHE A 78 -4.17 3.75 -10.08
CA PHE A 78 -3.44 4.41 -9.00
C PHE A 78 -2.01 3.88 -8.87
N ALA A 79 -1.13 4.75 -8.39
CA ALA A 79 0.23 4.40 -8.00
C ALA A 79 0.60 5.09 -6.69
N MET A 80 1.51 4.50 -5.93
CA MET A 80 2.13 5.12 -4.76
C MET A 80 3.63 4.85 -4.77
N ASP A 81 4.42 5.87 -4.47
CA ASP A 81 5.86 5.76 -4.29
C ASP A 81 6.21 5.97 -2.82
N ALA A 82 6.37 4.88 -2.07
CA ALA A 82 6.71 4.94 -0.66
C ALA A 82 8.21 5.26 -0.41
N THR A 83 9.03 5.37 -1.46
CA THR A 83 10.44 5.77 -1.33
C THR A 83 10.61 7.29 -1.28
N ARG A 84 9.59 8.05 -1.69
CA ARG A 84 9.59 9.51 -1.69
C ARG A 84 9.29 10.10 -0.31
N PRO A 85 9.81 11.31 -0.02
CA PRO A 85 9.53 11.99 1.23
C PRO A 85 8.02 12.24 1.39
N GLY A 86 7.45 11.85 2.52
CA GLY A 86 6.07 12.18 2.90
C GLY A 86 5.93 13.58 3.51
N ASP A 87 7.04 14.16 3.95
CA ASP A 87 7.12 15.49 4.56
C ASP A 87 8.29 16.26 3.92
N LEU A 88 7.99 17.41 3.32
CA LEU A 88 8.97 18.28 2.66
C LEU A 88 9.50 19.37 3.60
N GLY A 89 9.04 19.41 4.85
CA GLY A 89 9.33 20.46 5.82
C GLY A 89 8.28 21.57 5.82
N ASN A 90 8.28 22.39 6.89
CA ASN A 90 7.42 23.57 7.04
C ASN A 90 5.91 23.30 6.85
N GLY A 91 5.46 22.09 7.19
CA GLY A 91 4.05 21.69 7.04
C GLY A 91 3.64 21.29 5.62
N VAL A 92 4.58 21.30 4.66
CA VAL A 92 4.33 20.87 3.27
C VAL A 92 4.47 19.36 3.16
N LEU A 93 3.46 18.70 2.60
CA LEU A 93 3.43 17.25 2.45
C LEU A 93 3.89 16.85 1.05
N GLY A 94 4.70 15.80 0.96
CA GLY A 94 5.19 15.29 -0.30
C GLY A 94 4.11 14.54 -1.08
N ARG A 95 3.95 14.88 -2.36
CA ARG A 95 3.02 14.24 -3.29
C ARG A 95 3.67 12.98 -3.85
N ARG A 96 3.13 11.83 -3.44
CA ARG A 96 3.69 10.50 -3.73
C ARG A 96 2.65 9.43 -3.97
N TYR A 97 1.39 9.83 -4.08
CA TYR A 97 0.30 9.00 -4.55
C TYR A 97 -0.24 9.64 -5.82
N TYR A 98 -0.52 8.83 -6.83
CA TYR A 98 -0.82 9.29 -8.17
C TYR A 98 -2.12 8.67 -8.65
N VAL A 99 -3.00 9.50 -9.19
CA VAL A 99 -4.20 9.08 -9.91
C VAL A 99 -3.99 9.41 -11.38
N VAL A 100 -4.07 8.40 -12.23
CA VAL A 100 -3.84 8.54 -13.68
C VAL A 100 -5.05 8.00 -14.41
N CYS A 101 -5.66 8.80 -15.27
CA CYS A 101 -6.75 8.37 -16.14
C CYS A 101 -6.38 8.69 -17.59
N GLU A 102 -5.94 7.67 -18.34
CA GLU A 102 -5.38 7.86 -19.69
C GLU A 102 -6.41 8.34 -20.71
N ALA A 103 -7.65 7.84 -20.64
CA ALA A 103 -8.71 8.20 -21.58
C ALA A 103 -9.08 9.69 -21.50
N SER A 104 -9.03 10.28 -20.30
CA SER A 104 -9.30 11.71 -20.07
C SER A 104 -8.04 12.57 -20.02
N GLN A 105 -6.86 11.98 -20.24
CA GLN A 105 -5.56 12.66 -20.13
C GLN A 105 -5.40 13.44 -18.83
N SER A 106 -5.80 12.83 -17.72
CA SER A 106 -5.71 13.46 -16.39
C SER A 106 -4.69 12.77 -15.51
N PHE A 107 -3.91 13.60 -14.83
CA PHE A 107 -2.90 13.18 -13.87
C PHE A 107 -3.01 14.03 -12.61
N ARG A 108 -3.03 13.37 -11.45
CA ARG A 108 -3.03 14.03 -10.15
C ARG A 108 -2.01 13.39 -9.23
N ALA A 109 -1.13 14.21 -8.69
CA ALA A 109 -0.23 13.84 -7.61
C ALA A 109 -0.75 14.42 -6.29
N ILE A 110 -0.90 13.57 -5.28
CA ILE A 110 -1.47 13.93 -3.98
C ILE A 110 -0.55 13.44 -2.85
N ALA A 111 -0.68 14.09 -1.69
CA ALA A 111 0.00 13.65 -0.49
C ALA A 111 -0.59 12.33 0.00
N SER A 112 0.26 11.47 0.55
CA SER A 112 -0.22 10.24 1.20
C SER A 112 0.69 9.80 2.33
N GLY A 113 0.10 9.29 3.42
CA GLY A 113 0.82 8.66 4.53
C GLY A 113 1.40 7.28 4.17
N HIS A 114 2.24 6.72 5.04
CA HIS A 114 2.81 5.37 4.90
C HIS A 114 2.84 4.64 6.26
N GLY A 115 3.19 3.35 6.23
CA GLY A 115 3.27 2.52 7.42
C GLY A 115 4.32 2.99 8.43
N ALA A 116 3.88 3.22 9.66
CA ALA A 116 4.70 3.72 10.75
C ALA A 116 5.78 2.75 11.20
N GLY A 117 5.55 1.45 11.06
CA GLY A 117 6.34 0.44 11.77
C GLY A 117 6.24 0.57 13.29
N LYS A 118 7.02 -0.23 14.01
CA LYS A 118 7.08 -0.22 15.47
C LYS A 118 8.51 -0.33 15.97
N ASN A 119 8.74 0.24 17.15
CA ASN A 119 9.91 -0.07 17.95
C ASN A 119 9.51 -1.10 19.01
N LEU A 120 10.01 -2.33 18.86
CA LEU A 120 9.91 -3.37 19.87
C LEU A 120 11.13 -3.24 20.78
N LYS A 121 10.94 -2.55 21.91
CA LYS A 121 12.04 -2.16 22.81
C LYS A 121 12.83 -3.39 23.26
N GLY A 122 14.15 -3.36 23.08
CA GLY A 122 15.03 -4.48 23.44
C GLY A 122 15.02 -5.66 22.46
N THR A 123 14.25 -5.62 21.38
CA THR A 123 14.22 -6.66 20.34
C THR A 123 14.65 -6.11 18.99
N VAL A 124 13.88 -5.18 18.43
CA VAL A 124 14.11 -4.64 17.09
C VAL A 124 13.36 -3.34 16.88
N ASP A 125 14.03 -2.35 16.27
CA ASP A 125 13.37 -1.14 15.79
C ASP A 125 13.17 -1.22 14.28
N PHE A 126 11.90 -1.36 13.86
CA PHE A 126 11.48 -1.26 12.47
C PHE A 126 10.54 -0.07 12.25
N SER A 127 10.59 0.94 13.11
CA SER A 127 9.83 2.17 12.91
C SER A 127 10.34 2.94 11.68
N ASN A 128 9.44 3.72 11.09
CA ASN A 128 9.71 4.64 10.01
C ASN A 128 9.57 6.09 10.49
N GLY A 129 10.42 6.96 9.95
CA GLY A 129 10.30 8.40 10.11
C GLY A 129 9.07 8.94 9.38
N ARG A 130 8.67 10.17 9.69
CA ARG A 130 7.57 10.84 8.99
C ARG A 130 7.95 11.19 7.54
N ARG A 131 9.20 11.60 7.34
CA ARG A 131 9.74 12.00 6.04
C ARG A 131 10.06 10.79 5.17
N CYS A 132 11.03 9.97 5.55
CA CYS A 132 11.47 8.83 4.73
C CYS A 132 11.19 7.48 5.39
N SER A 133 10.79 6.51 4.57
CA SER A 133 10.55 5.13 4.98
C SER A 133 11.80 4.29 4.76
N LYS A 134 12.29 3.66 5.83
CA LYS A 134 13.43 2.73 5.79
C LYS A 134 12.97 1.28 5.74
N ASN A 135 11.95 0.97 6.53
CA ASN A 135 11.48 -0.37 6.80
C ASN A 135 10.20 -0.65 6.01
N PHE A 136 10.16 -1.81 5.37
CA PHE A 136 9.02 -2.32 4.59
C PHE A 136 8.77 -3.76 4.99
N GLY A 137 7.55 -4.25 4.82
CA GLY A 137 7.28 -5.63 5.20
C GLY A 137 5.84 -6.04 5.05
N ASN A 138 5.64 -7.35 5.04
CA ASN A 138 4.34 -8.00 4.92
C ASN A 138 3.96 -8.81 6.16
N ALA A 139 4.71 -8.73 7.26
CA ALA A 139 4.34 -9.37 8.51
C ALA A 139 3.03 -8.80 9.09
N MET A 140 2.19 -9.67 9.64
CA MET A 140 1.05 -9.27 10.48
C MET A 140 1.52 -8.36 11.62
N ASP A 141 0.67 -7.41 12.00
CA ASP A 141 0.91 -6.45 13.10
C ASP A 141 2.15 -5.54 13.00
N SER A 142 2.91 -5.62 11.91
CA SER A 142 4.13 -4.83 11.70
C SER A 142 3.86 -3.35 11.43
N GLU A 143 2.65 -2.97 11.01
CA GLU A 143 2.33 -1.59 10.59
C GLU A 143 3.25 -1.04 9.47
N LEU A 144 3.96 -1.93 8.76
CA LEU A 144 4.84 -1.58 7.65
C LEU A 144 4.06 -1.56 6.34
N THR A 145 4.44 -0.66 5.44
CA THR A 145 3.97 -0.72 4.05
C THR A 145 4.55 -1.98 3.39
N ALA A 146 3.69 -2.76 2.74
CA ALA A 146 4.09 -3.73 1.75
C ALA A 146 3.96 -3.07 0.37
N GLY A 147 4.94 -3.26 -0.50
CA GLY A 147 4.81 -2.86 -1.90
C GLY A 147 4.22 -3.98 -2.76
N GLY A 148 4.04 -3.68 -4.03
CA GLY A 148 3.55 -4.58 -5.06
C GLY A 148 2.18 -4.18 -5.60
N ALA A 149 1.53 -5.16 -6.22
CA ALA A 149 0.26 -5.01 -6.89
C ALA A 149 -0.93 -5.16 -5.94
N TYR A 150 -1.88 -4.22 -6.05
CA TYR A 150 -3.14 -4.21 -5.32
C TYR A 150 -4.31 -3.92 -6.26
N MET A 151 -5.50 -4.28 -5.80
CA MET A 151 -6.77 -3.89 -6.40
C MET A 151 -7.67 -3.31 -5.32
N THR A 152 -8.30 -2.18 -5.59
CA THR A 152 -9.31 -1.63 -4.69
C THR A 152 -10.55 -2.52 -4.68
N ARG A 153 -11.25 -2.50 -3.55
CA ARG A 153 -12.39 -3.37 -3.26
C ARG A 153 -13.49 -2.60 -2.54
N GLU A 154 -14.33 -3.31 -1.80
CA GLU A 154 -15.45 -2.73 -1.10
C GLU A 154 -15.04 -1.56 -0.20
N THR A 155 -15.94 -0.58 -0.12
CA THR A 155 -15.81 0.54 0.79
C THR A 155 -16.69 0.31 2.02
N LYS A 156 -16.10 0.37 3.21
CA LYS A 156 -16.84 0.25 4.47
C LYS A 156 -16.86 1.59 5.19
N THR A 157 -18.05 2.16 5.36
CA THR A 157 -18.25 3.36 6.19
C THR A 157 -18.60 2.92 7.60
N SER A 158 -17.92 3.50 8.59
CA SER A 158 -18.19 3.24 10.01
C SER A 158 -18.21 4.52 10.81
N PHE A 159 -19.16 4.60 11.74
CA PHE A 159 -19.20 5.64 12.75
C PHE A 159 -18.01 5.47 13.71
N LYS A 160 -17.33 6.58 14.00
CA LYS A 160 -16.15 6.62 14.87
C LYS A 160 -16.39 7.39 16.17
N GLY A 161 -17.48 8.15 16.24
CA GLY A 161 -17.80 9.05 17.35
C GLY A 161 -18.28 10.40 16.84
N PHE A 162 -18.65 11.26 17.77
CA PHE A 162 -18.98 12.65 17.52
C PHE A 162 -17.78 13.56 17.80
N TYR A 163 -17.79 14.73 17.18
CA TYR A 163 -16.86 15.81 17.48
C TYR A 163 -17.56 17.16 17.36
N ARG A 164 -17.02 18.18 18.03
CA ARG A 164 -17.52 19.54 17.97
C ARG A 164 -16.89 20.28 16.77
N THR A 165 -17.71 20.84 15.91
CA THR A 165 -17.28 21.69 14.79
C THR A 165 -16.96 23.11 15.27
N GLY A 166 -16.32 23.91 14.41
CA GLY A 166 -16.07 25.33 14.69
C GLY A 166 -17.34 26.15 14.94
N ALA A 167 -18.48 25.73 14.37
CA ALA A 167 -19.80 26.34 14.59
C ALA A 167 -20.46 25.92 15.92
N LYS A 168 -19.70 25.29 16.83
CA LYS A 168 -20.18 24.73 18.10
C LYS A 168 -21.29 23.67 17.95
N GLN A 169 -21.43 23.07 16.78
CA GLN A 169 -22.37 21.97 16.52
C GLN A 169 -21.67 20.62 16.61
N ASP A 170 -22.38 19.59 17.07
CA ASP A 170 -21.85 18.23 17.04
C ASP A 170 -22.04 17.62 15.65
N ALA A 171 -21.00 16.98 15.14
CA ALA A 171 -21.01 16.25 13.88
C ALA A 171 -20.60 14.80 14.10
N ALA A 172 -21.28 13.87 13.43
CA ALA A 172 -20.89 12.48 13.40
C ALA A 172 -19.64 12.33 12.53
N PHE A 173 -18.58 11.73 13.07
CA PHE A 173 -17.42 11.34 12.28
C PHE A 173 -17.66 9.96 11.68
N LEU A 174 -18.11 9.97 10.43
CA LEU A 174 -18.20 8.78 9.58
C LEU A 174 -16.90 8.64 8.79
N ARG A 175 -16.21 7.52 8.94
CA ARG A 175 -14.98 7.23 8.18
C ARG A 175 -15.19 6.07 7.24
N THR A 176 -15.03 6.33 5.96
CA THR A 176 -15.00 5.31 4.91
C THR A 176 -13.60 4.75 4.76
N PHE A 177 -13.52 3.43 4.65
CA PHE A 177 -12.31 2.67 4.42
C PHE A 177 -12.45 1.90 3.10
N ILE A 178 -11.49 2.08 2.20
CA ILE A 178 -11.37 1.31 0.95
C ILE A 178 -10.51 0.09 1.26
N GLN A 179 -11.07 -1.11 1.13
CA GLN A 179 -10.31 -2.34 1.28
C GLN A 179 -9.38 -2.53 0.06
N PHE A 180 -8.16 -3.02 0.29
CA PHE A 180 -7.28 -3.48 -0.78
C PHE A 180 -7.11 -5.00 -0.73
N ASP A 181 -7.14 -5.62 -1.92
CA ASP A 181 -6.66 -6.98 -2.15
C ASP A 181 -5.28 -6.90 -2.81
N GLY A 182 -4.27 -7.48 -2.18
CA GLY A 182 -2.91 -7.51 -2.72
C GLY A 182 -2.58 -8.79 -3.47
N GLN A 183 -1.46 -8.79 -4.21
CA GLN A 183 -0.90 -9.95 -4.89
C GLN A 183 0.55 -10.17 -4.46
N GLY A 184 1.07 -11.40 -4.62
CA GLY A 184 2.45 -11.73 -4.26
C GLY A 184 2.72 -11.47 -2.78
N GLU A 185 3.76 -10.68 -2.48
CA GLU A 185 4.10 -10.32 -1.09
C GLU A 185 3.05 -9.46 -0.38
N ALA A 186 2.19 -8.79 -1.15
CA ALA A 186 1.06 -8.02 -0.67
C ALA A 186 -0.21 -8.85 -0.43
N ALA A 187 -0.22 -10.15 -0.75
CA ALA A 187 -1.43 -10.98 -0.75
C ALA A 187 -2.21 -11.00 0.58
N ASN A 188 -1.54 -10.74 1.70
CA ASN A 188 -2.18 -10.66 3.01
C ASN A 188 -2.72 -9.27 3.37
N ALA A 189 -2.81 -8.33 2.42
CA ALA A 189 -3.34 -6.98 2.63
C ALA A 189 -4.69 -6.97 3.35
N ARG A 190 -5.61 -7.86 2.93
CA ARG A 190 -6.94 -8.00 3.55
C ARG A 190 -6.86 -8.44 5.02
N GLN A 191 -6.05 -9.46 5.30
CA GLN A 191 -5.83 -9.97 6.66
C GLN A 191 -5.20 -8.89 7.56
N ARG A 192 -4.28 -8.10 7.00
CA ARG A 192 -3.60 -6.99 7.67
C ARG A 192 -4.45 -5.72 7.78
N VAL A 193 -5.67 -5.72 7.24
CA VAL A 193 -6.55 -4.54 7.18
C VAL A 193 -5.84 -3.35 6.51
N ILE A 194 -5.09 -3.64 5.45
CA ILE A 194 -4.42 -2.63 4.62
C ILE A 194 -5.41 -2.10 3.60
N GLY A 195 -5.52 -0.78 3.53
CA GLY A 195 -6.48 -0.10 2.69
C GLY A 195 -6.20 1.39 2.55
N GLY A 196 -7.25 2.13 2.22
CA GLY A 196 -7.23 3.57 2.03
C GLY A 196 -8.29 4.28 2.84
N HIS A 197 -7.97 5.42 3.45
CA HIS A 197 -8.97 6.24 4.15
C HIS A 197 -8.52 7.71 4.31
N ALA A 198 -9.46 8.59 4.67
CA ALA A 198 -9.13 9.94 5.12
C ALA A 198 -8.21 9.89 6.34
N ALA A 199 -7.19 10.75 6.36
CA ALA A 199 -6.23 10.87 7.44
C ALA A 199 -6.81 11.65 8.62
N GLN A 200 -7.93 11.16 9.16
CA GLN A 200 -8.62 11.74 10.31
C GLN A 200 -8.89 10.70 11.38
N VAL A 201 -8.76 11.13 12.64
CA VAL A 201 -8.98 10.30 13.82
C VAL A 201 -9.53 11.16 14.96
N LEU A 202 -10.36 10.56 15.82
CA LEU A 202 -10.74 11.19 17.08
C LEU A 202 -9.65 10.95 18.12
N ARG A 203 -9.23 12.02 18.79
CA ARG A 203 -8.30 12.01 19.91
C ARG A 203 -9.01 12.49 21.18
N ALA A 204 -8.41 12.19 22.33
CA ALA A 204 -8.95 12.56 23.64
C ALA A 204 -10.44 12.16 23.77
N MET A 205 -10.72 10.89 23.46
CA MET A 205 -12.08 10.39 23.40
C MET A 205 -12.65 10.14 24.79
N CYS A 206 -13.95 10.32 24.94
CA CYS A 206 -14.74 10.02 26.11
C CYS A 206 -16.13 9.51 25.70
N MET A 207 -16.86 8.86 26.61
CA MET A 207 -18.24 8.43 26.40
C MET A 207 -19.20 9.53 26.84
N ARG A 208 -20.15 9.88 25.97
CA ARG A 208 -21.15 10.92 26.23
C ARG A 208 -22.56 10.31 26.20
N LYS A 209 -23.40 10.65 27.16
CA LYS A 209 -24.81 10.25 27.17
C LYS A 209 -25.57 10.95 26.05
N SER A 210 -26.15 10.18 25.16
CA SER A 210 -26.91 10.64 24.00
C SER A 210 -27.97 9.58 23.62
N PRO A 211 -28.94 9.27 24.50
CA PRO A 211 -29.83 8.12 24.38
C PRO A 211 -30.72 8.15 23.13
N ASN A 212 -30.97 9.33 22.56
CA ASN A 212 -31.77 9.49 21.35
C ASN A 212 -30.94 9.38 20.06
N SER A 213 -29.63 9.13 20.15
CA SER A 213 -28.76 8.96 18.97
C SER A 213 -28.92 7.57 18.39
N SER A 214 -29.08 7.47 17.07
CA SER A 214 -29.05 6.19 16.35
C SER A 214 -27.69 5.48 16.39
N TYR A 215 -26.64 6.17 16.88
CA TYR A 215 -25.30 5.62 17.07
C TYR A 215 -24.97 5.28 18.52
N ALA A 216 -25.92 5.46 19.44
CA ALA A 216 -25.70 5.11 20.83
C ALA A 216 -25.57 3.59 21.00
N ASP A 217 -24.74 3.17 21.95
CA ASP A 217 -24.72 1.80 22.41
C ASP A 217 -25.96 1.48 23.27
N HIS A 218 -26.01 0.27 23.83
CA HIS A 218 -27.13 -0.21 24.64
C HIS A 218 -27.38 0.63 25.90
N ASP A 219 -26.37 1.36 26.39
CA ASP A 219 -26.47 2.24 27.55
C ASP A 219 -26.81 3.69 27.17
N GLY A 220 -27.06 3.95 25.88
CA GLY A 220 -27.34 5.28 25.37
C GLY A 220 -26.09 6.15 25.27
N LEU A 221 -24.88 5.57 25.23
CA LEU A 221 -23.61 6.29 25.20
C LEU A 221 -23.03 6.33 23.77
N VAL A 222 -22.36 7.44 23.45
CA VAL A 222 -21.64 7.62 22.18
C VAL A 222 -20.20 8.06 22.44
N PRO A 223 -19.21 7.56 21.66
CA PRO A 223 -17.87 8.13 21.70
C PRO A 223 -17.91 9.58 21.23
N PHE A 224 -17.20 10.46 21.93
CA PHE A 224 -17.04 11.86 21.60
C PHE A 224 -15.57 12.25 21.76
N GLY A 225 -15.05 13.12 20.90
CA GLY A 225 -13.66 13.57 21.02
C GLY A 225 -13.30 14.72 20.08
N LYS A 226 -12.00 14.99 19.99
CA LYS A 226 -11.45 16.00 19.09
C LYS A 226 -11.04 15.38 17.77
N LEU A 227 -11.59 15.87 16.66
CA LEU A 227 -11.15 15.46 15.33
C LEU A 227 -9.75 16.03 15.04
N VAL A 228 -8.82 15.15 14.67
CA VAL A 228 -7.45 15.51 14.33
C VAL A 228 -7.13 15.00 12.93
N ASP A 229 -6.61 15.91 12.10
CA ASP A 229 -6.06 15.60 10.78
C ASP A 229 -4.58 15.21 10.90
N TYR A 230 -4.20 14.13 10.22
CA TYR A 230 -2.83 13.64 10.12
C TYR A 230 -2.42 13.34 8.67
N ALA A 231 -2.90 14.09 7.67
CA ALA A 231 -2.62 13.86 6.23
C ALA A 231 -1.13 13.71 5.88
N GLY A 232 -0.23 14.25 6.70
CA GLY A 232 1.23 14.08 6.58
C GLY A 232 1.86 13.04 7.50
N GLY A 233 1.03 12.29 8.20
CA GLY A 233 1.42 11.42 9.30
C GLY A 233 1.61 9.96 8.89
N ARG A 234 1.90 9.16 9.90
CA ARG A 234 2.11 7.71 9.76
C ARG A 234 0.81 6.97 10.05
N SER A 235 0.54 5.91 9.31
CA SER A 235 -0.61 5.02 9.51
C SER A 235 -0.13 3.64 9.97
N ASN A 236 -1.08 2.76 10.29
CA ASN A 236 -0.79 1.35 10.60
C ASN A 236 -0.59 0.50 9.32
N GLY A 237 0.05 1.06 8.30
CA GLY A 237 0.31 0.42 7.00
C GLY A 237 -0.65 0.82 5.86
N CYS A 238 -1.74 1.53 6.17
CA CYS A 238 -2.70 2.01 5.18
C CYS A 238 -2.19 3.21 4.37
N THR A 239 -2.70 3.36 3.16
CA THR A 239 -2.67 4.64 2.46
C THR A 239 -3.64 5.60 3.14
N SER A 240 -3.22 6.84 3.37
CA SER A 240 -4.08 7.84 4.01
C SER A 240 -3.90 9.17 3.31
N TRP A 241 -4.98 9.92 3.14
CA TRP A 241 -5.00 11.14 2.33
C TRP A 241 -5.66 12.29 3.07
N SER A 242 -5.53 13.51 2.55
CA SER A 242 -6.37 14.63 3.02
C SER A 242 -7.85 14.27 2.92
N PRO A 243 -8.74 14.86 3.74
CA PRO A 243 -10.18 14.59 3.67
C PRO A 243 -10.77 14.84 2.27
N ALA A 244 -10.33 15.92 1.61
CA ALA A 244 -10.77 16.27 0.27
C ALA A 244 -10.32 15.25 -0.79
N ASP A 245 -9.05 14.83 -0.75
CA ASP A 245 -8.53 13.80 -1.66
C ASP A 245 -9.20 12.46 -1.41
N ALA A 246 -9.37 12.07 -0.13
CA ALA A 246 -10.04 10.84 0.24
C ALA A 246 -11.47 10.79 -0.30
N GLN A 247 -12.24 11.87 -0.18
CA GLN A 247 -13.60 11.96 -0.72
C GLN A 247 -13.60 11.67 -2.22
N GLN A 248 -12.69 12.28 -2.98
CA GLN A 248 -12.61 12.09 -4.42
C GLN A 248 -12.18 10.67 -4.80
N ILE A 249 -11.15 10.12 -4.14
CA ILE A 249 -10.66 8.74 -4.40
C ILE A 249 -11.76 7.72 -4.07
N ILE A 250 -12.43 7.88 -2.93
CA ILE A 250 -13.54 7.01 -2.53
C ILE A 250 -14.63 7.04 -3.60
N SER A 251 -15.05 8.23 -4.05
CA SER A 251 -16.04 8.36 -5.13
C SER A 251 -15.60 7.72 -6.43
N MET A 252 -14.30 7.77 -6.77
CA MET A 252 -13.78 7.15 -8.00
C MET A 252 -13.83 5.62 -7.98
N VAL A 253 -13.67 4.99 -6.81
CA VAL A 253 -13.58 3.51 -6.72
C VAL A 253 -14.79 2.83 -6.11
N LYS A 254 -15.70 3.60 -5.51
CA LYS A 254 -16.95 3.07 -4.98
C LYS A 254 -17.72 2.40 -6.12
N ASP A 255 -17.99 1.10 -5.94
CA ASP A 255 -18.68 0.25 -6.91
C ASP A 255 -17.98 0.14 -8.28
N ASN A 256 -16.76 0.67 -8.42
CA ASN A 256 -15.96 0.68 -9.64
C ASN A 256 -14.47 0.47 -9.32
N PRO A 257 -14.05 -0.74 -8.91
CA PRO A 257 -12.69 -0.99 -8.45
C PRO A 257 -11.64 -0.77 -9.53
N THR A 258 -10.42 -0.44 -9.10
CA THR A 258 -9.26 -0.26 -9.98
C THR A 258 -7.97 -0.82 -9.37
N THR A 259 -6.87 -0.80 -10.11
CA THR A 259 -5.55 -1.23 -9.64
C THR A 259 -4.84 -0.11 -8.90
N LEU A 260 -4.08 -0.50 -7.88
CA LEU A 260 -3.10 0.33 -7.18
C LEU A 260 -1.77 -0.39 -7.18
N TYR A 261 -0.70 0.25 -7.65
CA TYR A 261 0.66 -0.25 -7.50
C TYR A 261 1.42 0.56 -6.45
N ILE A 262 1.95 -0.09 -5.41
CA ILE A 262 2.76 0.56 -4.38
C ILE A 262 4.23 0.16 -4.56
N TYR A 263 5.08 1.11 -4.89
CA TYR A 263 6.54 0.91 -4.94
C TYR A 263 7.16 1.20 -3.57
N PRO A 264 8.19 0.46 -3.11
CA PRO A 264 8.94 -0.63 -3.78
C PRO A 264 8.53 -2.05 -3.36
N GLU A 265 8.83 -3.04 -4.21
CA GLU A 265 8.75 -4.48 -3.86
C GLU A 265 10.02 -4.96 -3.14
N SER A 266 10.00 -6.16 -2.53
CA SER A 266 11.16 -6.64 -1.75
C SER A 266 12.44 -6.78 -2.57
N HIS A 267 12.35 -7.14 -3.85
CA HIS A 267 13.53 -7.27 -4.72
C HIS A 267 14.16 -5.91 -5.02
N ASP A 268 13.35 -4.86 -5.19
CA ASP A 268 13.86 -3.49 -5.37
C ASP A 268 14.58 -3.04 -4.10
N ILE A 269 13.97 -3.30 -2.93
CA ILE A 269 14.56 -2.98 -1.63
C ILE A 269 15.90 -3.71 -1.46
N ALA A 270 15.95 -5.00 -1.77
CA ALA A 270 17.17 -5.79 -1.67
C ALA A 270 18.28 -5.28 -2.61
N ALA A 271 17.93 -4.99 -3.86
CA ALA A 271 18.88 -4.48 -4.84
C ALA A 271 19.42 -3.10 -4.45
N VAL A 272 18.56 -2.17 -4.02
CA VAL A 272 18.98 -0.84 -3.55
C VAL A 272 19.79 -0.94 -2.27
N ALA A 273 19.39 -1.79 -1.32
CA ALA A 273 20.16 -2.00 -0.08
C ALA A 273 21.56 -2.54 -0.36
N GLN A 274 21.71 -3.42 -1.36
CA GLN A 274 23.02 -3.93 -1.77
C GLN A 274 23.87 -2.86 -2.46
N ALA A 275 23.29 -2.08 -3.37
CA ALA A 275 23.99 -0.99 -4.04
C ALA A 275 24.40 0.13 -3.07
N ALA A 276 23.56 0.45 -2.07
CA ALA A 276 23.85 1.43 -1.03
C ALA A 276 25.09 1.07 -0.20
N LYS A 277 25.33 -0.23 0.08
CA LYS A 277 26.57 -0.69 0.75
C LYS A 277 27.82 -0.42 -0.09
N ASN A 278 27.69 -0.49 -1.41
CA ASN A 278 28.77 -0.26 -2.37
C ASN A 278 28.92 1.22 -2.78
N HIS A 279 28.20 2.13 -2.10
CA HIS A 279 28.29 3.58 -2.25
C HIS A 279 28.00 4.12 -3.66
N SER A 280 27.33 3.37 -4.53
CA SER A 280 26.90 3.88 -5.84
C SER A 280 25.66 3.17 -6.37
N LEU A 281 24.64 3.98 -6.69
CA LEU A 281 23.55 3.59 -7.59
C LEU A 281 23.85 3.98 -9.06
N ALA A 282 24.93 4.72 -9.31
CA ALA A 282 25.25 5.25 -10.62
C ALA A 282 25.52 4.11 -11.60
N GLY A 283 24.83 4.12 -12.75
CA GLY A 283 24.90 3.06 -13.76
C GLY A 283 24.04 1.84 -13.50
N THR A 284 23.24 1.83 -12.42
CA THR A 284 22.25 0.76 -12.16
C THR A 284 20.84 1.25 -12.53
N ASN A 285 20.00 0.40 -13.14
CA ASN A 285 18.59 0.70 -13.41
C ASN A 285 17.72 0.67 -12.13
N LEU A 286 18.31 0.99 -10.97
CA LEU A 286 17.67 0.97 -9.67
C LEU A 286 17.13 2.35 -9.32
N TYR A 287 16.00 2.38 -8.61
CA TYR A 287 15.34 3.63 -8.25
C TYR A 287 15.06 3.69 -6.75
N TRP A 288 15.45 4.82 -6.16
CA TRP A 288 15.01 5.28 -4.84
C TRP A 288 15.14 6.80 -4.82
N ASN A 289 14.22 7.52 -4.17
CA ASN A 289 14.40 8.97 -4.04
C ASN A 289 15.73 9.31 -3.36
N ALA A 290 16.60 10.07 -4.03
CA ALA A 290 17.97 10.31 -3.57
C ALA A 290 18.05 10.94 -2.17
N SER A 291 17.16 11.89 -1.87
CA SER A 291 17.14 12.54 -0.55
C SER A 291 16.77 11.57 0.57
N CYS A 292 15.79 10.69 0.31
CA CYS A 292 15.39 9.69 1.28
C CYS A 292 16.40 8.57 1.41
N LEU A 293 17.04 8.14 0.33
CA LEU A 293 18.09 7.13 0.41
C LEU A 293 19.27 7.63 1.25
N LYS A 294 19.69 8.89 1.04
CA LYS A 294 20.73 9.53 1.84
C LYS A 294 20.35 9.58 3.32
N GLU A 295 19.10 9.89 3.64
CA GLU A 295 18.62 9.97 5.02
C GLU A 295 18.59 8.60 5.72
N ILE A 296 18.09 7.56 5.05
CA ILE A 296 17.91 6.23 5.67
C ILE A 296 19.17 5.35 5.59
N GLY A 297 20.14 5.73 4.76
CA GLY A 297 21.36 4.99 4.43
C GLY A 297 21.10 3.80 3.51
N ALA A 298 20.32 2.82 4.00
CA ALA A 298 19.91 1.66 3.21
C ALA A 298 18.51 1.20 3.63
N PRO A 299 17.62 0.87 2.67
CA PRO A 299 16.30 0.36 2.99
C PRO A 299 16.37 -1.09 3.48
N LYS A 300 15.30 -1.55 4.13
CA LYS A 300 15.19 -2.91 4.65
C LYS A 300 13.80 -3.47 4.45
N PHE A 301 13.74 -4.65 3.85
CA PHE A 301 12.55 -5.47 3.82
C PHE A 301 12.56 -6.44 4.99
N TRP A 302 11.42 -6.58 5.66
CA TRP A 302 11.18 -7.50 6.76
C TRP A 302 10.21 -8.60 6.29
N PRO A 303 10.74 -9.75 5.84
CA PRO A 303 9.90 -10.87 5.45
C PRO A 303 9.03 -11.36 6.60
N ARG A 304 7.78 -11.68 6.27
CA ARG A 304 6.81 -12.35 7.16
C ARG A 304 7.46 -13.42 8.05
N LYS A 305 8.16 -14.38 7.42
CA LYS A 305 8.83 -15.52 8.08
C LYS A 305 9.83 -15.15 9.17
N SER A 306 10.40 -13.93 9.10
CA SER A 306 11.40 -13.46 10.05
C SER A 306 10.80 -12.55 11.12
N LEU A 307 9.88 -11.66 10.73
CA LEU A 307 9.39 -10.61 11.63
C LEU A 307 8.17 -11.06 12.45
N GLU A 308 7.28 -11.90 11.92
CA GLU A 308 6.11 -12.36 12.68
C GLU A 308 6.48 -13.12 13.96
N PRO A 309 7.45 -14.06 13.96
CA PRO A 309 7.86 -14.73 15.19
C PRO A 309 8.40 -13.75 16.24
N MET A 310 9.15 -12.73 15.81
CA MET A 310 9.68 -11.71 16.71
C MET A 310 8.55 -10.87 17.34
N ILE A 311 7.57 -10.44 16.53
CA ILE A 311 6.41 -9.70 17.03
C ILE A 311 5.59 -10.57 18.01
N ALA A 312 5.35 -11.84 17.67
CA ALA A 312 4.59 -12.75 18.50
C ALA A 312 5.27 -13.00 19.85
N GLN A 313 6.57 -13.26 19.85
CA GLN A 313 7.36 -13.44 21.07
C GLN A 313 7.37 -12.16 21.90
N TYR A 314 7.59 -11.00 21.28
CA TYR A 314 7.55 -9.72 22.00
C TYR A 314 6.20 -9.48 22.68
N LYS A 315 5.07 -9.76 22.01
CA LYS A 315 3.73 -9.65 22.60
C LYS A 315 3.50 -10.61 23.77
N LYS A 316 4.10 -11.81 23.72
CA LYS A 316 4.03 -12.79 24.81
C LYS A 316 4.81 -12.31 26.04
N ASP A 317 6.00 -11.74 25.81
CA ASP A 317 6.87 -11.25 26.88
C ASP A 317 6.39 -9.89 27.43
N HIS A 318 5.62 -9.14 26.63
CA HIS A 318 5.07 -7.83 26.96
C HIS A 318 3.56 -7.82 26.71
N PRO A 319 2.76 -8.54 27.51
CA PRO A 319 1.32 -8.57 27.34
C PRO A 319 0.75 -7.15 27.43
N ALA A 320 -0.12 -6.80 26.49
CA ALA A 320 -0.77 -5.50 26.49
C ALA A 320 -1.61 -5.34 27.77
N ALA A 321 -1.55 -4.16 28.38
CA ALA A 321 -2.47 -3.85 29.47
C ALA A 321 -3.93 -4.00 28.99
N PRO A 322 -4.86 -4.42 29.87
CA PRO A 322 -6.26 -4.49 29.53
C PRO A 322 -6.75 -3.17 28.94
N ALA A 323 -7.53 -3.23 27.86
CA ALA A 323 -8.11 -2.05 27.25
C ALA A 323 -8.95 -1.32 28.30
N GLN A 324 -8.53 -0.10 28.66
CA GLN A 324 -9.29 0.73 29.58
C GLN A 324 -10.52 1.27 28.84
N PRO A 325 -11.71 1.22 29.44
CA PRO A 325 -12.88 1.84 28.86
C PRO A 325 -12.62 3.34 28.69
N LEU A 326 -13.23 3.94 27.66
CA LEU A 326 -13.19 5.38 27.51
C LEU A 326 -13.84 6.02 28.75
N PRO A 327 -13.23 7.06 29.34
CA PRO A 327 -13.82 7.74 30.49
C PRO A 327 -15.12 8.42 30.07
N MET A 328 -16.02 8.67 31.01
CA MET A 328 -17.15 9.55 30.75
C MET A 328 -16.66 10.95 30.42
N CYS A 329 -17.31 11.59 29.45
CA CYS A 329 -17.03 12.99 29.16
C CYS A 329 -17.33 13.80 30.41
N LYS A 330 -16.40 14.67 30.80
CA LYS A 330 -16.73 15.75 31.72
C LYS A 330 -17.88 16.52 31.06
N GLU A 331 -18.95 16.80 31.81
CA GLU A 331 -20.06 17.62 31.35
C GLU A 331 -19.53 18.87 30.62
N PRO A 332 -20.25 19.38 29.60
CA PRO A 332 -19.73 20.41 28.69
C PRO A 332 -19.02 21.58 29.36
#